data_AF-M4DNA8-F1
#
_entry.id   AF-M4DNA8-F1
#
_cell.length_a   1.000
_cell.length_b   1.000
_cell.length_c   1.000
_cell.angle_alpha   90.00
_cell.angle_beta   90.00
_cell.angle_gamma   90.00
#
_symmetry.space_group_name_H-M   'P 1'
#
loop_
_entity.id
_entity.type
_entity.pdbx_description
1 polymer ?
#
loop_
_entity_poly.entity_id
_entity_poly.type
_entity_poly.pdbx_seq_one_letter_code
_entity_poly.pdbx_strand_id
1 'polypeptide(L)'
;MATSIHLLLFFLITTVSFLTSAAYPPSQTPQDHLHADRIIEAMIGAGDFRDWASDFLFAVEDQVGIPLSATIFIPTDFDTADISSSSTNGRRLSVAYHIVPQRLSFTDLSFLQPLSRLPTLLPGNSIVVTNNSVSGFAVDGVLVTEPDLFLSSQIAIHGVASSLDCSLYGSFGYRLVEEIVRRHSCRHPEIYSNRTTASSVSMSIARFSATCSFLLPLALLFF
;
A
#
# COMPACT_ATOMS: atom_id res chain seq x y z
N MET A 1 51.14 -23.25 -35.50
CA MET A 1 50.71 -22.09 -34.68
C MET A 1 49.19 -22.06 -34.41
N ALA A 2 48.47 -23.19 -34.44
CA ALA A 2 47.00 -23.20 -34.29
C ALA A 2 46.48 -23.81 -32.96
N THR A 3 47.34 -24.39 -32.13
CA THR A 3 46.91 -25.12 -30.91
C THR A 3 46.88 -24.25 -29.64
N SER A 4 47.50 -23.07 -29.67
CA SER A 4 47.60 -22.16 -28.52
C SER A 4 46.34 -21.31 -28.31
N ILE A 5 45.60 -21.00 -29.39
CA ILE A 5 44.37 -20.20 -29.34
C ILE A 5 43.21 -20.99 -28.72
N HIS A 6 43.12 -22.29 -28.97
CA HIS A 6 42.07 -23.14 -28.41
C HIS A 6 42.23 -23.35 -26.90
N LEU A 7 43.46 -23.45 -26.40
CA LEU A 7 43.75 -23.54 -24.97
C LEU A 7 43.38 -22.25 -24.23
N LEU A 8 43.62 -21.09 -24.83
CA LEU A 8 43.29 -19.80 -24.23
C LEU A 8 41.78 -19.54 -24.21
N LEU A 9 41.05 -19.95 -25.25
CA LEU A 9 39.58 -19.93 -25.26
C LEU A 9 38.97 -20.87 -24.22
N PHE A 10 39.50 -22.09 -24.06
CA PHE A 10 39.01 -23.02 -23.03
C PHE A 10 39.22 -22.47 -21.61
N PHE A 11 40.36 -21.81 -21.37
CA PHE A 11 40.65 -21.18 -20.08
C PHE A 11 39.75 -19.96 -19.80
N LEU A 12 39.38 -19.20 -20.84
CA LEU A 12 38.46 -18.08 -20.69
C LEU A 12 37.03 -18.56 -20.36
N ILE A 13 36.56 -19.62 -21.00
CA ILE A 13 35.21 -20.17 -20.79
C ILE A 13 35.08 -20.80 -19.39
N THR A 14 36.12 -21.45 -18.86
CA THR A 14 36.08 -22.00 -17.49
C THR A 14 36.11 -20.93 -16.41
N THR A 15 36.70 -19.75 -16.65
CA THR A 15 36.66 -18.63 -15.68
C THR A 15 35.30 -17.92 -15.60
N VAL A 16 34.46 -18.01 -16.64
CA VAL A 16 33.13 -17.36 -16.64
C VAL A 16 32.07 -18.20 -15.94
N SER A 17 32.27 -19.51 -15.78
CA SER A 17 31.27 -20.42 -15.18
C SER A 17 31.22 -20.43 -13.65
N PHE A 18 32.05 -19.62 -12.95
CA PHE A 18 32.06 -19.57 -11.48
C PHE A 18 31.35 -18.35 -10.84
N LEU A 19 30.63 -17.54 -11.61
CA LEU A 19 29.82 -16.43 -11.05
C LEU A 19 28.31 -16.58 -11.24
N THR A 20 27.81 -17.81 -11.39
CA THR A 20 26.38 -18.05 -11.11
C THR A 20 26.23 -18.32 -9.61
N SER A 21 26.20 -17.22 -8.84
CA SER A 21 25.67 -17.24 -7.48
C SER A 21 24.24 -17.74 -7.60
N ALA A 22 24.01 -19.02 -7.29
CA ALA A 22 22.68 -19.54 -7.09
C ALA A 22 22.01 -18.67 -6.03
N ALA A 23 21.10 -17.79 -6.47
CA ALA A 23 20.24 -17.02 -5.60
C ALA A 23 19.29 -18.02 -4.94
N TYR A 24 19.76 -18.61 -3.83
CA TYR A 24 18.89 -19.25 -2.88
C TYR A 24 17.90 -18.18 -2.38
N PRO A 25 16.60 -18.50 -2.21
CA PRO A 25 15.70 -17.58 -1.54
C PRO A 25 16.31 -17.21 -0.18
N PRO A 26 16.27 -15.94 0.24
CA PRO A 26 16.87 -15.53 1.51
C PRO A 26 16.26 -16.38 2.62
N SER A 27 17.07 -17.27 3.18
CA SER A 27 16.72 -17.94 4.42
C SER A 27 16.73 -16.84 5.47
N GLN A 28 15.57 -16.57 6.06
CA GLN A 28 15.42 -15.57 7.12
C GLN A 28 16.46 -15.88 8.21
N THR A 29 17.42 -15.00 8.38
CA THR A 29 18.48 -15.18 9.36
C THR A 29 17.96 -14.77 10.75
N PRO A 30 18.51 -15.30 11.86
CA PRO A 30 18.16 -14.84 13.20
C PRO A 30 18.36 -13.32 13.41
N GLN A 31 19.20 -12.68 12.59
CA GLN A 31 19.37 -11.22 12.60
C GLN A 31 18.20 -10.47 11.99
N ASP A 32 17.54 -11.03 10.97
CA ASP A 32 16.39 -10.41 10.32
C ASP A 32 15.20 -10.34 11.28
N HIS A 33 14.96 -11.44 12.01
CA HIS A 33 13.92 -11.53 13.04
C HIS A 33 14.14 -10.49 14.15
N LEU A 34 15.36 -10.42 14.67
CA LEU A 34 15.75 -9.42 15.68
C LEU A 34 15.64 -7.97 15.16
N HIS A 35 15.80 -7.76 13.85
CA HIS A 35 15.68 -6.43 13.28
C HIS A 35 14.22 -5.98 13.17
N ALA A 36 13.32 -6.86 12.71
CA ALA A 36 11.89 -6.60 12.74
C ALA A 36 11.40 -6.33 14.16
N ASP A 37 11.81 -7.14 15.14
CA ASP A 37 11.42 -6.94 16.55
C ASP A 37 11.79 -5.54 17.05
N ARG A 38 13.01 -5.07 16.75
CA ARG A 38 13.44 -3.71 17.11
C ARG A 38 12.60 -2.62 16.44
N ILE A 39 12.16 -2.83 15.20
CA ILE A 39 11.30 -1.88 14.48
C ILE A 39 9.89 -1.86 15.10
N ILE A 40 9.34 -3.03 15.42
CA ILE A 40 8.04 -3.18 16.06
C ILE A 40 8.03 -2.52 17.45
N GLU A 41 9.04 -2.79 18.27
CA GLU A 41 9.20 -2.16 19.59
C GLU A 41 9.34 -0.64 19.47
N ALA A 42 10.04 -0.14 18.44
CA ALA A 42 10.14 1.29 18.18
C ALA A 42 8.76 1.91 17.87
N MET A 43 7.92 1.24 17.07
CA MET A 43 6.56 1.72 16.77
C MET A 43 5.67 1.73 17.99
N ILE A 44 5.69 0.64 18.78
CA ILE A 44 4.91 0.52 20.01
C ILE A 44 5.37 1.54 21.05
N GLY A 45 6.67 1.82 21.13
CA GLY A 45 7.24 2.81 22.05
C GLY A 45 7.03 4.26 21.63
N ALA A 46 6.89 4.51 20.32
CA ALA A 46 6.70 5.85 19.75
C ALA A 46 5.25 6.36 19.83
N GLY A 47 4.27 5.47 19.95
CA GLY A 47 2.85 5.82 20.08
C GLY A 47 1.90 4.63 19.93
N ASP A 48 0.64 4.89 19.58
CA ASP A 48 -0.40 3.84 19.44
C ASP A 48 -0.40 3.21 18.03
N PHE A 49 0.77 2.80 17.55
CA PHE A 49 0.96 2.30 16.18
C PHE A 49 0.90 0.77 16.08
N ARG A 50 0.16 0.12 16.98
CA ARG A 50 0.11 -1.35 17.08
C ARG A 50 -0.46 -2.00 15.82
N ASP A 51 -1.53 -1.44 15.29
CA ASP A 51 -2.16 -1.96 14.07
C ASP A 51 -1.21 -1.81 12.88
N TRP A 52 -0.54 -0.67 12.76
CA TRP A 52 0.45 -0.41 11.71
C TRP A 52 1.66 -1.37 11.80
N ALA A 53 2.16 -1.64 13.01
CA ALA A 53 3.25 -2.58 13.22
C ALA A 53 2.89 -4.02 12.77
N SER A 54 1.62 -4.42 12.93
CA SER A 54 1.14 -5.72 12.44
C SER A 54 1.10 -5.79 10.91
N ASP A 55 0.65 -4.72 10.24
CA ASP A 55 0.65 -4.65 8.79
C ASP A 55 2.06 -4.55 8.21
N PHE A 56 2.98 -3.87 8.92
CA PHE A 56 4.40 -3.82 8.60
C PHE A 56 5.01 -5.22 8.56
N LEU A 57 4.82 -6.00 9.63
CA LEU A 57 5.33 -7.37 9.70
C LEU A 57 4.78 -8.20 8.52
N PHE A 58 3.49 -8.10 8.25
CA PHE A 58 2.86 -8.79 7.13
C PHE A 58 3.39 -8.33 5.76
N ALA A 59 3.85 -7.09 5.63
CA ALA A 59 4.40 -6.56 4.39
C ALA A 59 5.84 -7.01 4.12
N VAL A 60 6.67 -7.12 5.17
CA VAL A 60 8.10 -7.46 5.04
C VAL A 60 8.36 -8.97 4.96
N GLU A 61 7.47 -9.81 5.50
CA GLU A 61 7.71 -11.24 5.71
C GLU A 61 7.73 -12.10 4.42
N ASP A 62 7.07 -11.66 3.33
CA ASP A 62 6.75 -12.55 2.20
C ASP A 62 7.41 -12.18 0.86
N GLN A 63 7.77 -10.90 0.61
CA GLN A 63 8.25 -10.47 -0.73
C GLN A 63 9.30 -9.34 -0.74
N VAL A 64 9.26 -8.45 0.24
CA VAL A 64 10.06 -7.21 0.19
C VAL A 64 11.35 -7.30 1.00
N GLY A 65 11.37 -8.17 2.02
CA GLY A 65 12.48 -8.27 2.96
C GLY A 65 12.45 -7.14 3.99
N ILE A 66 13.01 -7.41 5.17
CA ILE A 66 13.13 -6.41 6.23
C ILE A 66 14.27 -5.47 5.85
N PRO A 67 14.03 -4.15 5.70
CA PRO A 67 15.09 -3.22 5.33
C PRO A 67 16.10 -3.10 6.47
N LEU A 68 17.39 -3.20 6.18
CA LEU A 68 18.48 -3.01 7.16
C LEU A 68 18.54 -1.58 7.74
N SER A 69 17.94 -0.64 7.00
CA SER A 69 17.76 0.74 7.39
C SER A 69 16.53 1.32 6.70
N ALA A 70 15.71 2.09 7.42
CA ALA A 70 14.44 2.58 6.90
C ALA A 70 14.02 3.94 7.46
N THR A 71 13.23 4.65 6.66
CA THR A 71 12.38 5.76 7.10
C THR A 71 10.94 5.33 6.90
N ILE A 72 10.13 5.52 7.93
CA ILE A 72 8.74 5.05 7.96
C ILE A 72 7.83 6.25 8.20
N PHE A 73 6.92 6.49 7.26
CA PHE A 73 5.88 7.50 7.39
C PHE A 73 4.61 6.83 7.92
N ILE A 74 4.20 7.17 9.15
CA ILE A 74 3.02 6.57 9.79
C ILE A 74 1.89 7.60 9.86
N PRO A 75 0.70 7.33 9.33
CA PRO A 75 -0.44 8.23 9.48
C PRO A 75 -0.81 8.40 10.97
N THR A 76 -0.86 9.63 11.46
CA THR A 76 -1.25 9.94 12.85
C THR A 76 -2.75 9.66 13.07
N ASP A 77 -3.55 9.71 12.01
CA ASP A 77 -4.98 9.41 12.00
C ASP A 77 -5.30 8.00 11.48
N PHE A 78 -4.37 7.04 11.64
CA PHE A 78 -4.49 5.70 11.05
C PHE A 78 -5.80 5.01 11.45
N ASP A 79 -6.83 5.19 10.63
CA ASP A 79 -8.06 4.45 10.74
C ASP A 79 -7.89 3.16 9.94
N THR A 80 -7.81 2.04 10.65
CA THR A 80 -7.79 0.72 10.03
C THR A 80 -8.99 0.51 9.12
N ALA A 81 -10.09 1.27 9.24
CA ALA A 81 -11.28 1.18 8.40
C ALA A 81 -11.01 1.51 6.92
N ASP A 82 -10.22 2.55 6.62
CA ASP A 82 -9.90 2.93 5.23
C ASP A 82 -9.15 1.80 4.52
N ILE A 83 -8.29 1.11 5.26
CA ILE A 83 -7.49 -0.02 4.77
C ILE A 83 -8.25 -1.35 4.89
N SER A 84 -9.23 -1.48 5.79
CA SER A 84 -10.06 -2.69 5.98
C SER A 84 -11.02 -2.96 4.83
N SER A 85 -11.32 -1.95 4.00
CA SER A 85 -12.02 -2.13 2.73
C SER A 85 -11.17 -2.79 1.64
N SER A 86 -9.84 -2.81 1.84
CA SER A 86 -8.87 -3.33 0.88
C SER A 86 -8.53 -4.80 1.17
N SER A 87 -8.30 -5.57 0.11
CA SER A 87 -7.76 -6.94 0.24
C SER A 87 -6.45 -6.94 1.04
N THR A 88 -6.08 -8.06 1.68
CA THR A 88 -4.80 -8.23 2.40
C THR A 88 -3.59 -7.78 1.57
N ASN A 89 -3.64 -8.01 0.25
CA ASN A 89 -2.63 -7.52 -0.70
C ASN A 89 -2.62 -5.99 -0.82
N GLY A 90 -3.78 -5.34 -0.81
CA GLY A 90 -3.88 -3.86 -0.83
C GLY A 90 -3.26 -3.23 0.40
N ARG A 91 -3.53 -3.78 1.60
CA ARG A 91 -2.90 -3.35 2.86
C ARG A 91 -1.38 -3.43 2.78
N ARG A 92 -0.87 -4.58 2.32
CA ARG A 92 0.57 -4.83 2.15
C ARG A 92 1.23 -3.83 1.21
N LEU A 93 0.64 -3.58 0.04
CA LEU A 93 1.19 -2.64 -0.94
C LEU A 93 1.18 -1.21 -0.41
N SER A 94 0.12 -0.82 0.32
CA SER A 94 0.04 0.47 1.00
C SER A 94 1.18 0.64 2.00
N VAL A 95 1.39 -0.34 2.89
CA VAL A 95 2.48 -0.26 3.86
C VAL A 95 3.86 -0.24 3.20
N ALA A 96 4.09 -1.03 2.16
CA ALA A 96 5.33 -0.99 1.40
C ALA A 96 5.59 0.39 0.76
N TYR A 97 4.55 1.13 0.39
CA TYR A 97 4.69 2.49 -0.13
C TYR A 97 5.15 3.49 0.94
N HIS A 98 4.74 3.30 2.20
CA HIS A 98 5.08 4.20 3.31
C HIS A 98 6.51 4.03 3.85
N ILE A 99 7.28 3.07 3.30
CA ILE A 99 8.62 2.74 3.78
C ILE A 99 9.66 3.11 2.72
N VAL A 100 10.62 3.96 3.11
CA VAL A 100 11.80 4.29 2.32
C VAL A 100 12.97 3.43 2.83
N PRO A 101 13.68 2.66 1.97
CA PRO A 101 14.77 1.77 2.39
C PRO A 101 16.09 2.51 2.67
N GLN A 102 16.00 3.65 3.34
CA GLN A 102 17.11 4.47 3.82
C GLN A 102 16.61 5.23 5.05
N ARG A 103 17.40 5.28 6.11
CA ARG A 103 17.11 6.12 7.27
C ARG A 103 17.42 7.58 6.99
N LEU A 104 16.43 8.43 7.14
CA LEU A 104 16.44 9.87 6.94
C LEU A 104 15.81 10.48 8.18
N SER A 105 16.57 11.27 8.94
CA SER A 105 15.98 12.14 9.96
C SER A 105 15.21 13.28 9.30
N PHE A 106 14.46 14.03 10.11
CA PHE A 106 13.78 15.21 9.64
C PHE A 106 14.77 16.27 9.13
N THR A 107 15.95 16.34 9.74
CA THR A 107 17.03 17.19 9.23
C THR A 107 17.43 16.78 7.81
N ASP A 108 17.64 15.48 7.55
CA ASP A 108 17.96 14.97 6.22
C ASP A 108 16.83 15.28 5.21
N LEU A 109 15.58 15.05 5.62
CA LEU A 109 14.39 15.34 4.80
C LEU A 109 14.27 16.83 4.47
N SER A 110 14.52 17.72 5.43
CA SER A 110 14.37 19.17 5.27
C SER A 110 15.31 19.78 4.23
N PHE A 111 16.44 19.12 3.94
CA PHE A 111 17.37 19.55 2.90
C PHE A 111 16.92 19.17 1.48
N LEU A 112 15.96 18.25 1.36
CA LEU A 112 15.43 17.83 0.07
C LEU A 112 14.59 18.96 -0.53
N GLN A 113 14.79 19.19 -1.83
CA GLN A 113 14.02 20.19 -2.57
C GLN A 113 12.67 19.60 -2.99
N PRO A 114 11.63 20.43 -3.21
CA PRO A 114 10.39 19.96 -3.81
C PRO A 114 10.68 19.23 -5.13
N LEU A 115 9.87 18.20 -5.42
CA LEU A 115 10.03 17.23 -6.52
C LEU A 115 11.14 16.20 -6.33
N SER A 116 11.89 16.23 -5.22
CA SER A 116 12.79 15.13 -4.86
C SER A 116 12.00 13.83 -4.67
N ARG A 117 12.53 12.72 -5.17
CA ARG A 117 11.88 11.40 -5.11
C ARG A 117 12.60 10.50 -4.11
N LEU A 118 11.86 9.99 -3.14
CA LEU A 118 12.28 8.99 -2.18
C LEU A 118 11.83 7.62 -2.69
N PRO A 119 12.75 6.67 -2.97
CA PRO A 119 12.36 5.33 -3.36
C PRO A 119 11.57 4.66 -2.23
N THR A 120 10.61 3.81 -2.58
CA THR A 120 9.84 3.05 -1.59
C THR A 120 10.14 1.56 -1.67
N LEU A 121 9.72 0.83 -0.65
CA LEU A 121 9.68 -0.62 -0.64
C LEU A 121 8.65 -1.21 -1.62
N LEU A 122 7.73 -0.40 -2.15
CA LEU A 122 6.86 -0.77 -3.25
C LEU A 122 7.57 -0.53 -4.60
N PRO A 123 7.97 -1.58 -5.35
CA PRO A 123 8.84 -1.42 -6.52
C PRO A 123 8.30 -0.45 -7.57
N GLY A 124 9.15 0.42 -8.10
CA GLY A 124 8.76 1.38 -9.15
C GLY A 124 7.84 2.52 -8.68
N ASN A 125 7.64 2.69 -7.37
CA ASN A 125 6.93 3.83 -6.80
C ASN A 125 7.87 4.64 -5.88
N SER A 126 7.63 5.94 -5.82
CA SER A 126 8.43 6.87 -5.02
C SER A 126 7.54 7.89 -4.33
N ILE A 127 7.82 8.18 -3.07
CA ILE A 127 7.25 9.33 -2.37
C ILE A 127 7.93 10.60 -2.89
N VAL A 128 7.18 11.65 -3.16
CA VAL A 128 7.66 12.93 -3.68
C VAL A 128 7.62 13.98 -2.57
N VAL A 129 8.73 14.67 -2.36
CA VAL A 129 8.73 15.88 -1.51
C VAL A 129 7.94 16.97 -2.21
N THR A 130 6.82 17.40 -1.62
CA THR A 130 5.94 18.40 -2.23
C THR A 130 6.10 19.79 -1.61
N ASN A 131 6.52 19.88 -0.35
CA ASN A 131 6.78 21.14 0.32
C ASN A 131 7.96 20.98 1.28
N ASN A 132 8.88 21.95 1.30
CA ASN A 132 9.99 22.04 2.25
C ASN A 132 10.12 23.45 2.87
N SER A 133 9.05 24.24 2.80
CA SER A 133 9.03 25.61 3.33
C SER A 133 8.93 25.65 4.86
N VAL A 134 9.21 26.82 5.42
CA VAL A 134 9.10 27.09 6.87
C VAL A 134 7.68 26.87 7.38
N SER A 135 6.65 26.99 6.53
CA SER A 135 5.25 26.76 6.93
C SER A 135 4.88 25.29 7.05
N GLY A 136 5.75 24.36 6.65
CA GLY A 136 5.54 22.93 6.83
C GLY A 136 6.20 22.08 5.74
N PHE A 137 6.76 20.95 6.15
CA PHE A 137 7.31 19.94 5.25
C PHE A 137 6.21 18.94 4.86
N ALA A 138 6.08 18.64 3.58
CA ALA A 138 5.07 17.72 3.06
C ALA A 138 5.64 16.78 2.01
N VAL A 139 5.11 15.56 2.01
CA VAL A 139 5.39 14.50 1.05
C VAL A 139 4.09 14.03 0.42
N ASP A 140 4.05 13.86 -0.90
CA ASP A 140 2.84 13.54 -1.67
C ASP A 140 1.63 14.47 -1.40
N GLY A 141 1.89 15.70 -0.96
CA GLY A 141 0.87 16.66 -0.55
C GLY A 141 0.38 16.48 0.89
N VAL A 142 0.87 15.46 1.61
CA VAL A 142 0.57 15.16 3.00
C VAL A 142 1.62 15.77 3.92
N LEU A 143 1.16 16.50 4.94
CA LEU A 143 2.04 17.15 5.92
C LEU A 143 2.73 16.11 6.82
N VAL A 144 4.03 16.28 7.05
CA VAL A 144 4.74 15.59 8.14
C VAL A 144 4.44 16.33 9.44
N THR A 145 3.58 15.74 10.27
CA THR A 145 3.04 16.34 11.49
C THR A 145 3.93 16.11 12.70
N GLU A 146 4.55 14.93 12.78
CA GLU A 146 5.36 14.51 13.92
C GLU A 146 6.73 14.02 13.42
N PRO A 147 7.65 14.96 13.11
CA PRO A 147 8.97 14.60 12.65
C PRO A 147 9.79 13.93 13.75
N ASP A 148 10.64 12.96 13.38
CA ASP A 148 11.57 12.29 14.31
C ASP A 148 10.88 11.65 15.51
N LEU A 149 9.64 11.21 15.33
CA LEU A 149 8.83 10.51 16.32
C LEU A 149 9.60 9.34 16.97
N PHE A 150 10.42 8.65 16.17
CA PHE A 150 11.46 7.76 16.66
C PHE A 150 12.70 7.87 15.79
N LEU A 151 13.88 7.88 16.43
CA LEU A 151 15.16 7.85 15.76
C LEU A 151 16.11 6.84 16.40
N SER A 152 16.73 6.02 15.55
CA SER A 152 17.91 5.22 15.88
C SER A 152 18.97 5.36 14.79
N SER A 153 20.07 4.61 14.91
CA SER A 153 21.09 4.53 13.87
C SER A 153 20.60 3.90 12.56
N GLN A 154 19.53 3.09 12.61
CA GLN A 154 19.03 2.34 11.45
C GLN A 154 17.63 2.74 11.02
N ILE A 155 16.81 3.28 11.93
CA ILE A 155 15.38 3.54 11.70
C ILE A 155 15.05 4.99 12.05
N ALA A 156 14.25 5.62 11.19
CA ALA A 156 13.55 6.87 11.48
C ALA A 156 12.05 6.66 11.27
N ILE A 157 11.24 7.19 12.18
CA ILE A 157 9.78 7.18 12.08
C ILE A 157 9.30 8.63 12.12
N HIS A 158 8.43 8.99 11.19
CA HIS A 158 7.77 10.29 11.12
C HIS A 158 6.26 10.09 11.05
N GLY A 159 5.51 10.82 11.88
CA GLY A 159 4.07 10.92 11.75
C GLY A 159 3.67 11.81 10.56
N VAL A 160 2.67 11.39 9.79
CA VAL A 160 2.08 12.15 8.69
C VAL A 160 0.59 12.37 8.91
N ALA A 161 0.05 13.46 8.39
CA ALA A 161 -1.33 13.86 8.63
C ALA A 161 -2.39 12.88 8.10
N SER A 162 -2.05 12.07 7.09
CA SER A 162 -2.95 11.09 6.46
C SER A 162 -2.15 10.00 5.74
N SER A 163 -2.83 8.92 5.34
CA SER A 163 -2.23 7.87 4.50
C SER A 163 -1.73 8.40 3.14
N LEU A 164 -0.58 7.89 2.69
CA LEU A 164 0.03 8.20 1.39
C LEU A 164 -0.58 7.31 0.30
N ASP A 165 -1.06 7.92 -0.79
CA ASP A 165 -1.66 7.20 -1.91
C ASP A 165 -0.59 6.70 -2.90
N CYS A 166 -0.38 5.37 -2.90
CA CYS A 166 0.56 4.69 -3.79
C CYS A 166 0.19 4.79 -5.29
N SER A 167 -0.99 5.30 -5.64
CA SER A 167 -1.45 5.50 -7.02
C SER A 167 -0.89 6.77 -7.67
N LEU A 168 -0.42 7.73 -6.86
CA LEU A 168 -0.03 9.07 -7.36
C LEU A 168 1.31 9.08 -8.07
N TYR A 169 2.33 8.43 -7.49
CA TYR A 169 3.72 8.61 -7.92
C TYR A 169 4.46 7.30 -8.16
N GLY A 170 3.83 6.38 -8.88
CA GLY A 170 4.61 5.29 -9.43
C GLY A 170 3.99 4.44 -10.51
N SER A 171 4.77 3.42 -10.84
CA SER A 171 4.51 2.53 -11.97
C SER A 171 3.29 1.64 -11.80
N PHE A 172 2.88 1.41 -10.56
CA PHE A 172 1.74 0.56 -10.29
C PHE A 172 0.41 1.24 -10.64
N GLY A 173 0.35 2.57 -10.64
CA GLY A 173 -0.81 3.33 -11.12
C GLY A 173 -1.18 2.98 -12.56
N TYR A 174 -0.21 2.71 -13.45
CA TYR A 174 -0.50 2.29 -14.82
C TYR A 174 -0.82 0.79 -14.96
N ARG A 175 -0.41 -0.07 -14.00
CA ARG A 175 -0.69 -1.52 -14.01
C ARG A 175 -1.99 -1.89 -13.31
N LEU A 176 -2.41 -1.14 -12.29
CA LEU A 176 -3.72 -1.33 -11.64
C LEU A 176 -4.87 -0.96 -12.57
N VAL A 177 -4.70 0.06 -13.42
CA VAL A 177 -5.67 0.35 -14.48
C VAL A 177 -5.79 -0.85 -15.44
N GLU A 178 -4.67 -1.51 -15.76
CA GLU A 178 -4.68 -2.72 -16.60
C GLU A 178 -5.34 -3.93 -15.90
N GLU A 179 -5.14 -4.10 -14.59
CA GLU A 179 -5.78 -5.14 -13.76
C GLU A 179 -7.29 -4.89 -13.60
N ILE A 180 -7.71 -3.63 -13.40
CA ILE A 180 -9.12 -3.22 -13.34
C ILE A 180 -9.78 -3.39 -14.72
N VAL A 181 -9.10 -3.03 -15.80
CA VAL A 181 -9.57 -3.24 -17.19
C VAL A 181 -9.68 -4.72 -17.52
N ARG A 182 -8.72 -5.57 -17.10
CA ARG A 182 -8.80 -7.03 -17.25
C ARG A 182 -9.97 -7.64 -16.49
N ARG A 183 -10.31 -7.14 -15.29
CA ARG A 183 -11.50 -7.61 -14.55
C ARG A 183 -12.81 -7.16 -15.15
N HIS A 184 -12.85 -6.00 -15.81
CA HIS A 184 -14.06 -5.50 -16.47
C HIS A 184 -14.32 -6.13 -17.85
N SER A 185 -13.29 -6.63 -18.55
CA SER A 185 -13.48 -7.29 -19.86
C SER A 185 -14.04 -8.72 -19.76
N CYS A 186 -14.17 -9.29 -18.56
CA CYS A 186 -14.73 -10.64 -18.33
C CYS A 186 -16.14 -10.64 -17.70
N ARG A 187 -16.92 -9.56 -17.88
CA ARG A 187 -18.38 -9.61 -17.73
C ARG A 187 -19.05 -9.19 -19.02
N HIS A 188 -18.95 -10.05 -20.03
CA HIS A 188 -19.94 -10.09 -21.10
C HIS A 188 -21.13 -10.94 -20.61
N PRO A 189 -22.34 -10.38 -20.44
CA PRO A 189 -23.51 -11.20 -20.16
C PRO A 189 -23.86 -11.98 -21.43
N GLU A 190 -23.59 -13.28 -21.42
CA GLU A 190 -24.20 -14.22 -22.35
C GLU A 190 -25.73 -14.16 -22.18
N ILE A 191 -26.39 -13.57 -23.17
CA ILE A 191 -27.84 -13.57 -23.31
C ILE A 191 -28.26 -15.01 -23.62
N TYR A 192 -28.70 -15.75 -22.60
CA TYR A 192 -29.35 -17.04 -22.80
C TYR A 192 -30.87 -16.85 -22.80
N SER A 193 -31.43 -16.84 -24.02
CA SER A 193 -32.86 -16.89 -24.29
C SER A 193 -33.38 -18.30 -24.05
N ASN A 194 -34.27 -18.49 -23.06
CA ASN A 194 -35.16 -19.65 -23.02
C ASN A 194 -36.63 -19.23 -22.95
N ARG A 195 -37.32 -19.60 -24.04
CA ARG A 195 -38.74 -19.45 -24.32
C ARG A 195 -39.40 -20.80 -24.09
N THR A 196 -40.35 -20.90 -23.16
CA THR A 196 -41.42 -21.91 -23.22
C THR A 196 -42.72 -21.44 -22.56
N THR A 197 -43.75 -21.34 -23.40
CA THR A 197 -45.22 -21.39 -23.25
C THR A 197 -45.74 -22.36 -22.17
N ALA A 198 -46.95 -22.30 -21.59
CA ALA A 198 -48.17 -21.49 -21.70
C ALA A 198 -49.13 -21.88 -20.54
N SER A 199 -50.03 -20.98 -20.10
CA SER A 199 -51.48 -21.23 -19.97
C SER A 199 -52.22 -20.04 -19.31
N SER A 200 -53.34 -19.68 -19.92
CA SER A 200 -54.40 -18.78 -19.43
C SER A 200 -55.15 -19.43 -18.24
N VAL A 201 -55.95 -18.78 -17.39
CA VAL A 201 -57.09 -17.88 -17.63
C VAL A 201 -57.56 -17.23 -16.29
N SER A 202 -58.04 -15.98 -16.38
CA SER A 202 -59.30 -15.44 -15.79
C SER A 202 -59.43 -14.86 -14.34
N MET A 203 -60.28 -13.83 -14.31
CA MET A 203 -61.09 -13.18 -13.24
C MET A 203 -60.54 -12.02 -12.37
N SER A 204 -60.64 -10.82 -12.95
CA SER A 204 -61.45 -9.64 -12.55
C SER A 204 -61.98 -9.38 -11.12
N ILE A 205 -61.92 -8.08 -10.77
CA ILE A 205 -62.89 -7.21 -10.04
C ILE A 205 -62.65 -6.86 -8.54
N ALA A 206 -62.27 -5.59 -8.40
CA ALA A 206 -62.79 -4.49 -7.56
C ALA A 206 -62.83 -4.56 -6.02
N ARG A 207 -62.15 -3.54 -5.46
CA ARG A 207 -62.61 -2.55 -4.47
C ARG A 207 -63.31 -3.06 -3.20
N PHE A 208 -62.64 -2.86 -2.06
CA PHE A 208 -63.32 -2.39 -0.86
C PHE A 208 -62.59 -1.19 -0.26
N SER A 209 -63.36 -0.13 -0.11
CA SER A 209 -63.11 1.08 0.67
C SER A 209 -63.19 0.75 2.15
N ALA A 210 -62.27 1.28 2.95
CA ALA A 210 -62.48 1.48 4.38
C ALA A 210 -61.81 2.79 4.79
N THR A 211 -62.65 3.83 4.81
CA THR A 211 -62.48 5.07 5.54
C THR A 211 -62.23 4.80 7.03
N CYS A 212 -61.22 5.44 7.62
CA CYS A 212 -61.40 6.18 8.87
C CYS A 212 -60.17 7.06 9.15
N SER A 213 -60.42 8.36 9.13
CA SER A 213 -59.50 9.45 9.46
C SER A 213 -59.41 9.67 10.99
N PHE A 214 -58.54 10.61 11.36
CA PHE A 214 -58.44 11.33 12.65
C PHE A 214 -57.49 10.68 13.70
N LEU A 215 -56.52 11.36 14.32
CA LEU A 215 -56.14 12.77 14.44
C LEU A 215 -54.67 12.88 14.87
N LEU A 216 -53.92 13.80 14.27
CA LEU A 216 -52.64 14.32 14.74
C LEU A 216 -52.90 15.73 15.29
N PRO A 217 -52.45 16.11 16.50
CA PRO A 217 -52.36 17.51 16.86
C PRO A 217 -50.92 18.00 16.61
N LEU A 218 -50.79 18.79 15.56
CA LEU A 218 -49.73 19.76 15.35
C LEU A 218 -50.01 20.97 16.27
N ALA A 219 -49.13 21.27 17.21
CA ALA A 219 -49.13 22.53 17.94
C ALA A 219 -47.80 23.25 17.69
N LEU A 220 -47.90 24.40 17.05
CA LEU A 220 -46.83 25.33 16.72
C LEU A 220 -46.92 26.55 17.65
N LEU A 221 -45.75 26.97 18.15
CA LEU A 221 -45.31 28.36 18.35
C LEU A 221 -46.12 29.29 19.28
N PHE A 222 -45.50 29.77 20.38
CA PHE A 222 -45.00 31.15 20.57
C PHE A 222 -44.65 31.43 22.04
N PHE A 223 -43.44 31.98 22.25
CA PHE A 223 -42.70 32.33 23.48
C PHE A 223 -42.05 31.20 24.28
#